data_AF-A0A344LSN4-F1
#
_entry.id   AF-A0A344LSN4-F1
#
_cell.length_a   1.000
_cell.length_b   1.000
_cell.length_c   1.000
_cell.angle_alpha   90.00
_cell.angle_beta   90.00
_cell.angle_gamma   90.00
#
_symmetry.space_group_name_H-M   'P 1'
#
loop_
_entity.id
_entity.type
_entity.pdbx_description
1 polymer ?
#
loop_
_entity_poly.entity_id
_entity_poly.type
_entity_poly.pdbx_seq_one_letter_code
_entity_poly.pdbx_strand_id
1 'polypeptide(L)'
;MSNQINKNDNQFKKIDIQKLIQGENINDIIIEIDNYICTLCEWGDKMENLSNAQKFFYYNQNLEREINNGGFSQYFFNSTGDYAHETVDSLIAINANHTAKILKKAIAQFPENKVPKNSNLREEIIEKIEEEANIVWEELENDFFKYEDNLNELNLKFVKENLNSF
;
A
#
# COMPACT_ATOMS: atom_id res chain seq x y z
N MET A 1 -5.64 -29.34 32.78
CA MET A 1 -4.42 -28.52 32.88
C MET A 1 -4.51 -27.47 31.80
N SER A 2 -4.73 -26.25 32.25
CA SER A 2 -4.94 -25.05 31.45
C SER A 2 -3.63 -24.62 30.80
N ASN A 3 -3.60 -24.42 29.50
CA ASN A 3 -2.59 -23.58 28.86
C ASN A 3 -3.29 -22.34 28.32
N GLN A 4 -3.32 -21.31 29.18
CA GLN A 4 -3.56 -19.94 28.77
C GLN A 4 -2.44 -19.55 27.82
N ILE A 5 -2.78 -19.34 26.55
CA ILE A 5 -1.92 -18.59 25.64
C ILE A 5 -1.90 -17.17 26.18
N ASN A 6 -0.71 -16.72 26.59
CA ASN A 6 -0.43 -15.35 26.96
C ASN A 6 -0.98 -14.42 25.88
N LYS A 7 -2.06 -13.69 26.22
CA LYS A 7 -2.34 -12.42 25.59
C LYS A 7 -1.18 -11.52 25.98
N ASN A 8 -0.15 -11.45 25.13
CA ASN A 8 0.83 -10.39 25.25
C ASN A 8 0.06 -9.09 25.04
N ASP A 9 0.00 -8.32 26.12
CA ASP A 9 -0.37 -6.93 26.16
C ASP A 9 0.52 -6.13 25.19
N ASN A 10 0.20 -6.14 23.89
CA ASN A 10 0.62 -5.06 23.01
C ASN A 10 -0.27 -3.86 23.34
N GLN A 11 0.01 -3.21 24.46
CA GLN A 11 -0.33 -1.81 24.63
C GLN A 11 0.25 -1.09 23.41
N PHE A 12 -0.63 -0.67 22.50
CA PHE A 12 -0.28 0.13 21.31
C PHE A 12 0.67 1.23 21.75
N LYS A 13 1.95 1.10 21.39
CA LYS A 13 2.94 2.11 21.72
C LYS A 13 2.66 3.27 20.79
N LYS A 14 1.85 4.23 21.27
CA LYS A 14 1.64 5.49 20.58
C LYS A 14 3.01 6.10 20.31
N ILE A 15 3.37 6.20 19.03
CA ILE A 15 4.64 6.79 18.62
C ILE A 15 4.51 8.31 18.58
N ASP A 16 5.59 9.01 18.89
CA ASP A 16 5.68 10.45 18.72
C ASP A 16 6.11 10.74 17.27
N ILE A 17 5.14 10.79 16.36
CA ILE A 17 5.38 11.01 14.93
C ILE A 17 6.09 12.35 14.72
N GLN A 18 5.74 13.39 15.48
CA GLN A 18 6.34 14.71 15.37
C GLN A 18 7.84 14.68 15.67
N LYS A 19 8.26 13.89 16.67
CA LYS A 19 9.69 13.66 16.93
C LYS A 19 10.33 12.76 15.87
N LEU A 20 9.64 11.72 15.43
CA LEU A 20 10.15 10.75 14.46
C LEU A 20 10.52 11.41 13.12
N ILE A 21 9.66 12.27 12.57
CA ILE A 21 9.87 12.93 11.26
C ILE A 21 11.03 13.93 11.23
N GLN A 22 11.64 14.22 12.40
CA GLN A 22 12.84 15.05 12.54
C GLN A 22 14.13 14.22 12.41
N GLY A 23 14.03 12.89 12.34
CA GLY A 23 15.16 12.00 12.10
C GLY A 23 15.83 12.26 10.75
N GLU A 24 17.08 11.78 10.62
CA GLU A 24 17.89 11.98 9.42
C GLU A 24 17.69 10.88 8.37
N ASN A 25 17.38 9.65 8.80
CA ASN A 25 17.18 8.51 7.89
C ASN A 25 15.70 8.36 7.51
N ILE A 26 15.37 8.74 6.28
CA ILE A 26 14.00 8.68 5.74
C ILE A 26 13.46 7.25 5.76
N ASN A 27 14.28 6.25 5.42
CA ASN A 27 13.82 4.87 5.36
C ASN A 27 13.41 4.35 6.74
N ASP A 28 14.20 4.65 7.77
CA ASP A 28 13.87 4.26 9.16
C ASP A 28 12.57 4.95 9.61
N ILE A 29 12.39 6.23 9.25
CA ILE A 29 11.15 6.98 9.55
C ILE A 29 9.94 6.32 8.89
N ILE A 30 10.05 5.99 7.59
CA ILE A 30 8.96 5.37 6.83
C ILE A 30 8.62 3.99 7.42
N ILE A 31 9.61 3.16 7.72
CA ILE A 31 9.41 1.83 8.32
C ILE A 31 8.68 1.94 9.66
N GLU A 32 9.07 2.87 10.53
CA GLU A 32 8.43 3.05 11.83
C GLU A 32 6.98 3.54 11.72
N ILE A 33 6.70 4.47 10.77
CA ILE A 33 5.33 4.93 10.50
C ILE A 33 4.48 3.80 9.90
N ASP A 34 5.03 3.03 8.95
CA ASP A 34 4.37 1.89 8.32
C ASP A 34 4.01 0.81 9.34
N ASN A 35 4.95 0.42 10.21
CA ASN A 35 4.71 -0.52 11.29
C ASN A 35 3.61 -0.04 12.24
N TYR A 36 3.61 1.24 12.60
CA TYR A 36 2.57 1.83 13.44
C TYR A 36 1.20 1.77 12.77
N ILE A 37 1.08 2.19 11.51
CA ILE A 37 -0.19 2.20 10.78
C ILE A 37 -0.70 0.78 10.52
N CYS A 38 0.17 -0.15 10.10
CA CYS A 38 -0.16 -1.56 9.95
C CYS A 38 -0.68 -2.15 11.28
N THR A 39 -0.12 -1.75 12.42
CA THR A 39 -0.62 -2.17 13.73
C THR A 39 -2.01 -1.59 14.04
N LEU A 40 -2.26 -0.31 13.70
CA LEU A 40 -3.57 0.33 13.94
C LEU A 40 -4.71 -0.34 13.15
N CYS A 41 -4.44 -0.73 11.89
CA CYS A 41 -5.43 -1.36 11.02
C CYS A 41 -5.39 -2.89 11.04
N GLU A 42 -4.63 -3.52 11.94
CA GLU A 42 -4.45 -4.98 11.97
C GLU A 42 -4.10 -5.54 10.58
N TRP A 43 -3.10 -4.94 9.94
CA TRP A 43 -2.61 -5.33 8.61
C TRP A 43 -3.66 -5.28 7.49
N GLY A 44 -4.70 -4.46 7.66
CA GLY A 44 -5.74 -4.24 6.64
C GLY A 44 -7.14 -4.70 7.07
N ASP A 45 -7.25 -5.42 8.18
CA ASP A 45 -8.53 -5.94 8.68
C ASP A 45 -9.43 -4.84 9.28
N LYS A 46 -8.84 -3.76 9.80
CA LYS A 46 -9.54 -2.66 10.50
C LYS A 46 -9.25 -1.30 9.91
N MET A 47 -9.49 -1.14 8.60
CA MET A 47 -9.25 0.11 7.89
C MET A 47 -10.06 1.29 8.46
N GLU A 48 -11.18 1.05 9.13
CA GLU A 48 -11.97 2.06 9.83
C GLU A 48 -11.22 2.74 11.00
N ASN A 49 -10.15 2.12 11.51
CA ASN A 49 -9.31 2.73 12.55
C ASN A 49 -8.37 3.82 12.00
N LEU A 50 -8.21 3.90 10.67
CA LEU A 50 -7.31 4.83 10.03
C LEU A 50 -8.03 6.10 9.59
N SER A 51 -7.37 7.26 9.76
CA SER A 51 -7.73 8.48 9.06
C SER A 51 -7.56 8.32 7.54
N ASN A 52 -8.18 9.19 6.75
CA ASN A 52 -8.00 9.13 5.29
C ASN A 52 -6.52 9.32 4.87
N ALA A 53 -5.77 10.16 5.59
CA ALA A 53 -4.35 10.37 5.32
C ALA A 53 -3.52 9.12 5.65
N GLN A 54 -3.83 8.44 6.77
CA GLN A 54 -3.19 7.18 7.14
C GLN A 54 -3.52 6.06 6.14
N LYS A 55 -4.75 6.00 5.62
CA LYS A 55 -5.12 5.05 4.55
C LYS A 55 -4.30 5.27 3.29
N PHE A 56 -4.15 6.53 2.86
CA PHE A 56 -3.35 6.85 1.67
C PHE A 56 -1.90 6.42 1.82
N PHE A 57 -1.30 6.69 2.99
CA PHE A 57 0.04 6.20 3.29
C PHE A 57 0.09 4.66 3.25
N TYR A 58 -0.84 3.97 3.92
CA TYR A 58 -0.91 2.51 3.94
C TYR A 58 -1.07 1.89 2.53
N TYR A 59 -1.90 2.48 1.66
CA TYR A 59 -2.06 2.03 0.29
C TYR A 59 -0.76 2.13 -0.51
N ASN A 60 -0.08 3.27 -0.41
CA ASN A 60 1.20 3.49 -1.09
C ASN A 60 2.28 2.51 -0.61
N GLN A 61 2.38 2.28 0.71
CA GLN A 61 3.36 1.34 1.27
C GLN A 61 3.07 -0.11 0.89
N ASN A 62 1.80 -0.52 0.85
CA ASN A 62 1.46 -1.87 0.40
C ASN A 62 1.69 -2.07 -1.10
N LEU A 63 1.43 -1.07 -1.94
CA LEU A 63 1.80 -1.16 -3.35
C LEU A 63 3.29 -1.47 -3.51
N GLU A 64 4.15 -0.72 -2.82
CA GLU A 64 5.60 -0.93 -2.84
C GLU A 64 5.97 -2.32 -2.32
N ARG A 65 5.38 -2.76 -1.20
CA ARG A 65 5.65 -4.06 -0.59
C ARG A 65 5.26 -5.23 -1.49
N GLU A 66 4.07 -5.19 -2.08
CA GLU A 66 3.58 -6.27 -2.95
C GLU A 66 4.38 -6.37 -4.23
N ILE A 67 4.64 -5.23 -4.90
CA ILE A 67 5.40 -5.22 -6.16
C ILE A 67 6.84 -5.71 -5.93
N ASN A 68 7.50 -5.30 -4.85
CA ASN A 68 8.85 -5.77 -4.54
C ASN A 68 8.90 -7.26 -4.14
N ASN A 69 7.81 -7.84 -3.66
CA ASN A 69 7.76 -9.23 -3.21
C ASN A 69 7.31 -10.21 -4.31
N GLY A 70 6.34 -9.82 -5.13
CA GLY A 70 5.75 -10.71 -6.14
C GLY A 70 5.06 -9.98 -7.31
N GLY A 71 5.41 -8.72 -7.53
CA GLY A 71 4.94 -7.96 -8.69
C GLY A 71 3.47 -7.53 -8.63
N PHE A 72 2.96 -7.04 -9.76
CA PHE A 72 1.55 -6.66 -9.88
C PHE A 72 0.61 -7.86 -9.77
N SER A 73 1.06 -9.06 -10.17
CA SER A 73 0.27 -10.28 -10.01
C SER A 73 -0.08 -10.51 -8.53
N GLN A 74 0.94 -10.46 -7.65
CA GLN A 74 0.72 -10.59 -6.21
C GLN A 74 -0.13 -9.42 -5.65
N TYR A 75 0.14 -8.19 -6.08
CA TYR A 75 -0.63 -7.02 -5.67
C TYR A 75 -2.13 -7.15 -5.97
N PHE A 76 -2.50 -7.63 -7.17
CA PHE A 76 -3.91 -7.80 -7.51
C PHE A 76 -4.53 -9.05 -6.90
N PHE A 77 -3.76 -10.13 -6.74
CA PHE A 77 -4.28 -11.37 -6.14
C PHE A 77 -4.60 -11.18 -4.65
N ASN A 78 -3.71 -10.51 -3.91
CA ASN A 78 -3.88 -10.28 -2.47
C ASN A 78 -4.98 -9.26 -2.15
N SER A 79 -5.30 -9.12 -0.86
CA SER A 79 -6.29 -8.16 -0.35
C SER A 79 -5.93 -6.70 -0.63
N THR A 80 -4.66 -6.40 -0.93
CA THR A 80 -4.20 -5.09 -1.39
C THR A 80 -4.91 -4.64 -2.67
N GLY A 81 -5.26 -5.60 -3.54
CA GLY A 81 -6.06 -5.39 -4.74
C GLY A 81 -7.48 -4.85 -4.48
N ASP A 82 -8.02 -4.97 -3.25
CA ASP A 82 -9.32 -4.41 -2.87
C ASP A 82 -9.35 -2.88 -2.96
N TYR A 83 -8.17 -2.26 -2.91
CA TYR A 83 -7.97 -0.81 -2.87
C TYR A 83 -7.19 -0.29 -4.08
N ALA A 84 -7.19 -1.01 -5.21
CA ALA A 84 -6.39 -0.65 -6.37
C ALA A 84 -6.69 0.77 -6.90
N HIS A 85 -7.98 1.16 -6.92
CA HIS A 85 -8.39 2.50 -7.37
C HIS A 85 -8.06 3.57 -6.35
N GLU A 86 -8.29 3.30 -5.06
CA GLU A 86 -7.91 4.20 -3.97
C GLU A 86 -6.39 4.41 -3.89
N THR A 87 -5.61 3.41 -4.29
CA THR A 87 -4.15 3.48 -4.37
C THR A 87 -3.71 4.44 -5.48
N VAL A 88 -4.44 4.47 -6.61
CA VAL A 88 -4.21 5.48 -7.65
C VAL A 88 -4.47 6.89 -7.10
N ASP A 89 -5.55 7.09 -6.35
CA ASP A 89 -5.87 8.38 -5.75
C ASP A 89 -4.82 8.80 -4.71
N SER A 90 -4.32 7.86 -3.89
CA SER A 90 -3.29 8.14 -2.89
C SER A 90 -1.93 8.48 -3.52
N LEU A 91 -1.56 7.84 -4.63
CA LEU A 91 -0.36 8.19 -5.39
C LEU A 91 -0.44 9.60 -5.96
N ILE A 92 -1.60 9.97 -6.54
CA ILE A 92 -1.84 11.32 -7.03
C ILE A 92 -1.77 12.34 -5.89
N ALA A 93 -2.35 12.02 -4.72
CA ALA A 93 -2.34 12.90 -3.56
C ALA A 93 -0.93 13.22 -3.05
N ILE A 94 0.03 12.31 -3.20
CA ILE A 94 1.44 12.55 -2.84
C ILE A 94 2.28 13.10 -4.02
N ASN A 95 1.66 13.37 -5.18
CA ASN A 95 2.30 13.76 -6.44
C ASN A 95 3.19 12.69 -7.10
N ALA A 96 3.00 11.41 -6.78
CA ALA A 96 3.65 10.28 -7.46
C ALA A 96 2.92 9.96 -8.78
N ASN A 97 2.98 10.90 -9.73
CA ASN A 97 2.21 10.84 -10.97
C ASN A 97 2.70 9.77 -11.95
N HIS A 98 4.00 9.46 -11.95
CA HIS A 98 4.55 8.40 -12.78
C HIS A 98 4.09 7.04 -12.26
N THR A 99 4.22 6.80 -10.96
CA THR A 99 3.74 5.57 -10.31
C THR A 99 2.21 5.42 -10.45
N ALA A 100 1.44 6.50 -10.31
CA ALA A 100 0.00 6.46 -10.54
C ALA A 100 -0.36 6.06 -11.98
N LYS A 101 0.43 6.53 -12.96
CA LYS A 101 0.24 6.15 -14.37
C LYS A 101 0.57 4.67 -14.61
N ILE A 102 1.61 4.14 -13.96
CA ILE A 102 1.95 2.71 -14.03
C ILE A 102 0.80 1.87 -13.47
N LEU A 103 0.33 2.16 -12.26
CA LEU A 103 -0.77 1.42 -11.65
C LEU A 103 -2.07 1.50 -12.48
N LYS A 104 -2.39 2.66 -13.07
CA LYS A 104 -3.53 2.80 -14.00
C LYS A 104 -3.41 1.88 -15.23
N LYS A 105 -2.22 1.71 -15.79
CA LYS A 105 -2.00 0.77 -16.91
C LYS A 105 -2.13 -0.69 -16.47
N ALA A 106 -1.68 -1.01 -15.26
CA ALA A 106 -1.83 -2.34 -14.68
C ALA A 106 -3.31 -2.68 -14.45
N ILE A 107 -4.08 -1.73 -13.90
CA ILE A 107 -5.55 -1.82 -13.74
C ILE A 107 -6.27 -1.97 -15.09
N ALA A 108 -5.75 -1.38 -16.16
CA ALA A 108 -6.36 -1.45 -17.49
C ALA A 108 -6.33 -2.85 -18.12
N GLN A 109 -5.65 -3.83 -17.50
CA GLN A 109 -5.74 -5.24 -17.90
C GLN A 109 -7.05 -5.89 -17.41
N PHE A 110 -7.71 -5.32 -16.41
CA PHE A 110 -9.00 -5.79 -15.95
C PHE A 110 -10.12 -5.35 -16.91
N PRO A 111 -11.17 -6.18 -17.09
CA PRO A 111 -12.35 -5.79 -17.85
C PRO A 111 -12.93 -4.45 -17.38
N GLU A 112 -13.23 -3.57 -18.33
CA GLU A 112 -13.73 -2.21 -18.09
C GLU A 112 -12.80 -1.33 -17.22
N ASN A 113 -11.52 -1.70 -17.10
CA ASN A 113 -10.56 -1.09 -16.18
C ASN A 113 -11.03 -1.14 -14.71
N LYS A 114 -11.75 -2.20 -14.31
CA LYS A 114 -12.33 -2.33 -12.96
C LYS A 114 -11.78 -3.55 -12.24
N VAL A 115 -10.96 -3.29 -11.22
CA VAL A 115 -10.58 -4.28 -10.22
C VAL A 115 -11.73 -4.46 -9.21
N PRO A 116 -12.34 -5.65 -9.07
CA PRO A 116 -13.36 -5.89 -8.06
C PRO A 116 -12.78 -5.86 -6.64
N LYS A 117 -13.51 -5.30 -5.67
CA LYS A 117 -13.14 -5.39 -4.25
C LYS A 117 -13.38 -6.76 -3.63
N ASN A 118 -14.26 -7.56 -4.20
CA ASN A 118 -14.49 -8.92 -3.74
C ASN A 118 -13.36 -9.82 -4.25
N SER A 119 -12.59 -10.42 -3.33
CA SER A 119 -11.43 -11.26 -3.66
C SER A 119 -11.78 -12.42 -4.59
N ASN A 120 -12.87 -13.14 -4.34
CA ASN A 120 -13.27 -14.30 -5.15
C ASN A 120 -13.61 -13.88 -6.59
N LEU A 121 -14.37 -12.80 -6.76
CA LEU A 121 -14.67 -12.27 -8.09
C LEU A 121 -13.41 -11.77 -8.81
N ARG A 122 -12.46 -11.21 -8.06
CA ARG A 122 -11.20 -10.73 -8.62
C ARG A 122 -10.30 -11.89 -9.05
N GLU A 123 -10.18 -12.93 -8.25
CA GLU A 123 -9.45 -14.17 -8.56
C GLU A 123 -10.01 -14.83 -9.84
N GLU A 124 -11.32 -15.00 -9.94
CA GLU A 124 -11.97 -15.52 -11.16
C GLU A 124 -11.72 -14.67 -12.42
N ILE A 125 -11.41 -13.38 -12.28
CA ILE A 125 -11.04 -12.53 -13.40
C ILE A 125 -9.55 -12.69 -13.70
N ILE A 126 -8.70 -12.69 -12.67
CA ILE A 126 -7.24 -12.88 -12.81
C ILE A 126 -6.96 -14.17 -13.57
N GLU A 127 -7.56 -15.30 -13.19
CA GLU A 127 -7.42 -16.59 -13.89
C GLU A 127 -7.71 -16.52 -15.40
N LYS A 128 -8.57 -15.57 -15.83
CA LYS A 128 -8.97 -15.41 -17.23
C LYS A 128 -8.08 -14.45 -18.01
N ILE A 129 -7.33 -13.59 -17.33
CA ILE A 129 -6.50 -12.55 -17.96
C ILE A 129 -5.01 -12.75 -17.72
N GLU A 130 -4.60 -13.59 -16.77
CA GLU A 130 -3.22 -13.64 -16.27
C GLU A 130 -2.20 -14.02 -17.34
N GLU A 131 -2.56 -14.86 -18.31
CA GLU A 131 -1.63 -15.24 -19.39
C GLU A 131 -1.17 -14.01 -20.20
N GLU A 132 -2.08 -13.13 -20.59
CA GLU A 132 -1.74 -11.90 -21.31
C GLU A 132 -1.35 -10.74 -20.36
N ALA A 133 -2.03 -10.62 -19.23
CA ALA A 133 -1.84 -9.52 -18.29
C ALA A 133 -0.47 -9.58 -17.62
N ASN A 134 0.07 -10.78 -17.31
CA ASN A 134 1.38 -10.92 -16.69
C ASN A 134 2.49 -10.35 -17.57
N ILE A 135 2.40 -10.47 -18.90
CA ILE A 135 3.39 -9.88 -19.83
C ILE A 135 3.44 -8.35 -19.65
N VAL A 136 2.27 -7.72 -19.59
CA VAL A 136 2.18 -6.26 -19.40
C VAL A 136 2.59 -5.85 -18.00
N TRP A 137 2.19 -6.63 -16.98
CA TRP A 137 2.54 -6.39 -15.59
C TRP A 137 4.05 -6.46 -15.35
N GLU A 138 4.75 -7.44 -15.91
CA GLU A 138 6.21 -7.54 -15.84
C GLU A 138 6.92 -6.34 -16.48
N GLU A 139 6.44 -5.84 -17.63
CA GLU A 139 6.97 -4.61 -18.23
C GLU A 139 6.75 -3.39 -17.33
N LEU A 140 5.58 -3.29 -16.70
CA LEU A 140 5.24 -2.21 -15.78
C LEU A 140 6.02 -2.27 -14.47
N GLU A 141 6.38 -3.46 -13.98
CA GLU A 141 7.28 -3.65 -12.84
C GLU A 141 8.67 -3.10 -13.14
N ASN A 142 9.20 -3.37 -14.33
CA ASN A 142 10.47 -2.79 -14.77
C ASN A 142 10.41 -1.26 -14.83
N ASP A 143 9.29 -0.68 -15.23
CA ASP A 143 9.06 0.77 -15.16
C ASP A 143 8.97 1.26 -13.70
N PHE A 144 8.30 0.51 -12.81
CA PHE A 144 8.17 0.84 -11.39
C PHE A 144 9.54 0.89 -10.71
N PHE A 145 10.41 -0.08 -10.98
CA PHE A 145 11.75 -0.16 -10.39
C PHE A 145 12.74 0.90 -10.90
N LYS A 146 12.36 1.74 -11.87
CA LYS A 146 13.14 2.94 -12.20
C LYS A 146 13.01 4.02 -11.12
N TYR A 147 12.00 3.91 -10.24
CA TYR A 147 11.76 4.85 -9.14
C TYR A 147 11.79 6.31 -9.60
N GLU A 148 11.11 6.62 -10.71
CA GLU A 148 11.00 8.00 -11.21
C GLU A 148 10.32 8.94 -10.20
N ASP A 149 9.39 8.40 -9.40
CA ASP A 149 8.88 9.03 -8.19
C ASP A 149 9.56 8.42 -6.95
N ASN A 150 10.24 9.24 -6.15
CA ASN A 150 10.80 8.80 -4.87
C ASN A 150 9.67 8.67 -3.82
N LEU A 151 9.05 7.49 -3.76
CA LEU A 151 7.88 7.24 -2.92
C LEU A 151 8.14 7.52 -1.43
N ASN A 152 9.33 7.23 -0.90
CA ASN A 152 9.66 7.49 0.50
C ASN A 152 9.72 9.00 0.81
N GLU A 153 10.39 9.78 -0.04
CA GLU A 153 10.43 11.24 0.13
C GLU A 153 9.04 11.87 0.00
N LEU A 154 8.25 11.42 -0.98
CA LEU A 154 6.90 11.92 -1.22
C LEU A 154 5.94 11.56 -0.08
N ASN A 155 5.97 10.32 0.41
CA ASN A 155 5.15 9.91 1.55
C ASN A 155 5.58 10.66 2.83
N LEU A 156 6.88 10.85 3.08
CA LEU A 156 7.33 11.62 4.25
C LEU A 156 6.87 13.09 4.17
N LYS A 157 6.94 13.70 2.98
CA LYS A 157 6.41 15.05 2.77
C LYS A 157 4.90 15.09 3.06
N PHE A 158 4.15 14.12 2.55
CA PHE A 158 2.71 14.03 2.77
C PHE A 158 2.36 13.88 4.27
N VAL A 159 3.09 13.04 5.01
CA VAL A 159 2.93 12.92 6.48
C VAL A 159 3.18 14.25 7.17
N LYS A 160 4.25 14.97 6.81
CA LYS A 160 4.58 16.30 7.37
C LYS A 160 3.46 17.32 7.13
N GLU A 161 2.85 17.32 5.95
CA GLU A 161 1.76 18.22 5.60
C GLU A 161 0.44 17.85 6.29
N ASN A 162 0.29 16.60 6.73
CA ASN A 162 -0.94 16.05 7.32
C ASN A 162 -0.78 15.59 8.78
N LEU A 163 0.23 16.09 9.50
CA LEU A 163 0.60 15.66 10.86
C LEU A 163 -0.58 15.48 11.84
N ASN A 164 -1.59 16.34 11.79
CA ASN A 164 -2.76 16.25 12.69
C ASN A 164 -3.66 15.02 12.43
N SER A 165 -3.47 14.35 11.29
CA SER A 165 -4.22 13.15 10.89
C SER A 165 -3.44 11.85 11.14
N PHE A 166 -2.22 11.92 11.68
CA PHE A 166 -1.33 10.80 11.96
C PHE A 166 -1.12 10.62 13.46
#